data_AF-A0A1M3EKK8-F1
#
_entry.id   AF-A0A1M3EKK8-F1
#
_cell.length_a   1.000
_cell.length_b   1.000
_cell.length_c   1.000
_cell.angle_alpha   90.00
_cell.angle_beta   90.00
_cell.angle_gamma   90.00
#
_symmetry.space_group_name_H-M   'P 1'
#
loop_
_entity.id
_entity.type
_entity.pdbx_description
1 polymer ?
#
loop_
_entity_poly.entity_id
_entity_poly.type
_entity_poly.pdbx_seq_one_letter_code
_entity_poly.pdbx_strand_id
1 'polypeptide(L)'
;MAELTRLVREFSIERDWEQFHDPKSLVLAVMGEVGELAELFQWVPADAAAQRFTADPQRQARAGEEMADVLIYLLRLADVLGVDLGETTRAKLALNHRRFVADQVRGVAPDKR
;
A
#
# COMPACT_ATOMS: atom_id res chain seq x y z
N MET A 1 8.23 -3.83 -9.48
CA MET A 1 7.18 -2.80 -9.67
C MET A 1 6.63 -2.83 -11.09
N ALA A 2 7.45 -2.56 -12.12
CA ALA A 2 6.97 -2.58 -13.52
C ALA A 2 6.26 -3.89 -13.93
N GLU A 3 6.79 -5.05 -13.54
CA GLU A 3 6.15 -6.34 -13.80
C GLU A 3 4.75 -6.46 -13.16
N LEU A 4 4.63 -6.14 -11.88
CA LEU A 4 3.34 -6.16 -11.17
C LEU A 4 2.34 -5.17 -11.77
N THR A 5 2.79 -3.94 -12.07
CA THR A 5 1.97 -2.94 -12.75
C THR A 5 1.45 -3.46 -14.09
N ARG A 6 2.31 -4.14 -14.88
CA ARG A 6 1.93 -4.77 -16.14
C ARG A 6 0.86 -5.86 -15.92
N LEU A 7 1.05 -6.76 -14.96
CA LEU A 7 0.07 -7.81 -14.66
C LEU A 7 -1.30 -7.25 -14.26
N VAL A 8 -1.32 -6.21 -13.42
CA VAL A 8 -2.56 -5.53 -13.00
C VAL A 8 -3.25 -4.84 -14.18
N ARG A 9 -2.47 -4.18 -15.04
CA ARG A 9 -2.97 -3.55 -16.27
C ARG A 9 -3.58 -4.59 -17.22
N GLU A 10 -2.87 -5.68 -17.48
CA GLU A 10 -3.34 -6.78 -18.34
C GLU A 10 -4.64 -7.38 -17.82
N PHE A 11 -4.70 -7.69 -16.52
CA PHE A 11 -5.91 -8.20 -15.87
C PHE A 11 -7.12 -7.28 -16.08
N SER A 12 -6.91 -5.96 -16.01
CA SER A 12 -7.96 -4.94 -16.21
C SER A 12 -8.42 -4.87 -17.67
N ILE A 13 -7.47 -4.91 -18.62
CA ILE A 13 -7.74 -4.86 -20.07
C ILE A 13 -8.54 -6.07 -20.53
N GLU A 14 -8.15 -7.27 -20.09
CA GLU A 14 -8.81 -8.53 -20.46
C GLU A 14 -10.31 -8.56 -20.12
N ARG A 15 -10.73 -7.75 -19.14
CA ARG A 15 -12.10 -7.67 -18.63
C ARG A 15 -12.85 -6.43 -19.11
N ASP A 16 -12.21 -5.59 -19.93
CA ASP A 16 -12.73 -4.28 -20.32
C ASP A 16 -13.07 -3.39 -19.11
N TRP A 17 -12.33 -3.53 -18.01
CA TRP A 17 -12.58 -2.80 -16.76
C TRP A 17 -11.92 -1.43 -16.72
N GLU A 18 -11.06 -1.11 -17.69
CA GLU A 18 -10.40 0.21 -17.75
C GLU A 18 -11.42 1.38 -17.78
N GLN A 19 -12.63 1.15 -18.28
CA GLN A 19 -13.73 2.13 -18.27
C GLN A 19 -14.20 2.55 -16.86
N PHE A 20 -13.94 1.73 -15.83
CA PHE A 20 -14.29 2.01 -14.43
C PHE A 20 -13.08 2.54 -13.62
N HIS A 21 -11.90 2.60 -14.24
CA HIS A 21 -10.63 2.90 -13.57
C HIS A 21 -10.25 4.39 -13.70
N ASP A 22 -11.22 5.30 -13.53
CA ASP A 22 -10.90 6.72 -13.39
C ASP A 22 -10.16 6.99 -12.05
N PRO A 23 -9.29 8.03 -11.97
CA PRO A 23 -8.48 8.27 -10.78
C PRO A 23 -9.27 8.41 -9.47
N LYS A 24 -10.49 8.98 -9.51
CA LYS A 24 -11.32 9.12 -8.30
C LYS A 24 -11.81 7.74 -7.85
N SER A 25 -12.31 6.92 -8.76
CA SER A 25 -12.78 5.57 -8.43
C SER A 25 -11.65 4.68 -7.90
N LEU A 26 -10.45 4.76 -8.49
CA LEU A 26 -9.29 4.01 -8.00
C LEU A 26 -8.81 4.47 -6.62
N VAL A 27 -8.80 5.78 -6.33
CA VAL A 27 -8.49 6.27 -4.97
C VAL A 27 -9.51 5.77 -3.95
N LEU A 28 -10.80 5.74 -4.31
CA LEU A 28 -11.84 5.20 -3.43
C LEU A 28 -11.67 3.70 -3.21
N ALA A 29 -11.28 2.94 -4.24
CA ALA A 29 -10.96 1.53 -4.10
C ALA A 29 -9.77 1.31 -3.14
N VAL A 30 -8.67 2.06 -3.31
CA VAL A 30 -7.54 2.03 -2.35
C VAL A 30 -8.02 2.28 -0.91
N MET A 31 -8.89 3.27 -0.71
CA MET A 31 -9.43 3.56 0.63
C MET A 31 -10.31 2.44 1.17
N GLY A 32 -11.07 1.74 0.32
CA GLY A 32 -11.85 0.56 0.67
C GLY A 32 -10.94 -0.55 1.23
N GLU A 33 -9.92 -0.94 0.46
CA GLU A 33 -9.00 -2.02 0.86
C GLU A 33 -8.16 -1.64 2.09
N VAL A 34 -7.81 -0.36 2.27
CA VAL A 34 -7.19 0.10 3.52
C VAL A 34 -8.16 -0.05 4.70
N GLY A 35 -9.45 0.14 4.47
CA GLY A 35 -10.51 -0.13 5.44
C GLY A 35 -10.58 -1.61 5.82
N GLU A 36 -10.64 -2.50 4.83
CA GLU A 36 -10.66 -3.96 5.05
C GLU A 36 -9.41 -4.43 5.80
N LEU A 37 -8.23 -3.92 5.41
CA LEU A 37 -7.00 -4.13 6.16
C LEU A 37 -7.14 -3.65 7.61
N ALA A 38 -7.64 -2.43 7.84
CA ALA A 38 -7.80 -1.87 9.17
C ALA A 38 -8.78 -2.67 10.05
N GLU A 39 -9.83 -3.26 9.47
CA GLU A 39 -10.79 -4.10 10.19
C GLU A 39 -10.13 -5.32 10.85
N LEU A 40 -9.05 -5.85 10.26
CA LEU A 40 -8.29 -6.95 10.85
C LEU A 40 -7.59 -6.54 12.17
N PHE A 41 -7.24 -5.26 12.31
CA PHE A 41 -6.46 -4.73 13.44
C PHE A 41 -7.31 -3.99 14.49
N GLN A 42 -8.51 -3.52 14.14
CA GLN A 42 -9.29 -2.56 14.93
C GLN A 42 -9.53 -2.97 16.40
N TRP A 43 -9.63 -4.27 16.71
CA TRP A 43 -9.86 -4.81 18.06
C TRP A 43 -8.64 -5.54 18.65
N VAL A 44 -7.46 -5.36 18.05
CA VAL A 44 -6.23 -6.01 18.48
C VAL A 44 -5.41 -5.05 19.35
N PRO A 45 -5.00 -5.43 20.58
CA PRO A 45 -4.11 -4.63 21.38
C PRO A 45 -2.80 -4.33 20.63
N ALA A 46 -2.35 -3.07 20.67
CA ALA A 46 -1.24 -2.60 19.85
C ALA A 46 0.08 -3.35 20.13
N ASP A 47 0.34 -3.69 21.39
CA ASP A 47 1.51 -4.45 21.85
C ASP A 47 1.48 -5.93 21.43
N ALA A 48 0.29 -6.49 21.19
CA ALA A 48 0.10 -7.88 20.79
C ALA A 48 -0.10 -8.07 19.27
N ALA A 49 -0.27 -6.99 18.51
CA ALA A 49 -0.67 -7.05 17.10
C ALA A 49 0.28 -7.90 16.25
N ALA A 50 1.58 -7.59 16.24
CA ALA A 50 2.55 -8.34 15.45
C ALA A 50 2.53 -9.84 15.80
N GLN A 51 2.57 -10.17 17.10
CA GLN A 51 2.56 -11.56 17.56
C GLN A 51 1.30 -12.30 17.11
N ARG A 52 0.11 -11.71 17.31
CA ARG A 52 -1.17 -12.36 16.97
C ARG A 52 -1.31 -12.66 15.49
N PHE A 53 -0.80 -11.78 14.61
CA PHE A 53 -0.82 -12.03 13.17
C PHE A 53 0.21 -13.08 12.77
N THR A 54 1.42 -13.07 13.35
CA THR A 54 2.45 -14.09 13.02
C THR A 54 2.17 -15.48 13.59
N ALA A 55 1.40 -15.58 14.68
CA ALA A 55 1.08 -16.84 15.34
C ALA A 55 -0.12 -17.58 14.73
N ASP A 56 -0.93 -16.89 13.93
CA ASP A 56 -2.14 -17.42 13.28
C ASP A 56 -1.98 -17.32 11.76
N PRO A 57 -1.68 -18.44 11.06
CA PRO A 57 -1.48 -18.45 9.62
C PRO A 57 -2.69 -17.95 8.81
N GLN A 58 -3.92 -18.17 9.31
CA GLN A 58 -5.12 -17.70 8.60
C GLN A 58 -5.23 -16.18 8.69
N ARG A 59 -4.98 -15.62 9.87
CA ARG A 59 -4.95 -14.17 10.08
C ARG A 59 -3.81 -13.52 9.28
N GLN A 60 -2.64 -14.14 9.23
CA GLN A 60 -1.52 -13.68 8.41
C GLN A 60 -1.88 -13.67 6.92
N ALA A 61 -2.47 -14.75 6.42
CA ALA A 61 -2.87 -14.87 5.02
C ALA A 61 -3.87 -13.77 4.64
N ARG A 62 -4.93 -13.60 5.43
CA ARG A 62 -5.92 -12.54 5.21
C ARG A 62 -5.29 -11.15 5.19
N ALA A 63 -4.42 -10.84 6.14
CA ALA A 63 -3.71 -9.55 6.13
C ALA A 63 -2.86 -9.36 4.86
N GLY A 64 -2.27 -10.45 4.36
CA GLY A 64 -1.52 -10.45 3.10
C GLY A 64 -2.41 -10.18 1.87
N GLU A 65 -3.63 -10.73 1.85
CA GLU A 65 -4.63 -10.48 0.81
C GLU A 65 -5.01 -8.99 0.79
N GLU A 66 -5.45 -8.42 1.92
CA GLU A 66 -5.83 -6.99 1.97
C GLU A 66 -4.65 -6.05 1.62
N MET A 67 -3.42 -6.39 2.05
CA MET A 67 -2.23 -5.65 1.65
C MET A 67 -1.97 -5.73 0.14
N ALA A 68 -2.24 -6.89 -0.47
CA ALA A 68 -2.11 -7.07 -1.90
C ALA A 68 -3.17 -6.27 -2.66
N ASP A 69 -4.42 -6.22 -2.18
CA ASP A 69 -5.49 -5.45 -2.81
C ASP A 69 -5.22 -3.94 -2.75
N VAL A 70 -4.76 -3.43 -1.60
CA VAL A 70 -4.25 -2.04 -1.50
C VAL A 70 -3.16 -1.78 -2.55
N LEU A 71 -2.20 -2.70 -2.69
CA LEU A 71 -1.11 -2.56 -3.64
C LEU A 71 -1.62 -2.61 -5.10
N ILE A 72 -2.56 -3.50 -5.43
CA ILE A 72 -3.12 -3.65 -6.77
C ILE A 72 -3.78 -2.35 -7.22
N TYR A 73 -4.68 -1.77 -6.41
CA TYR A 73 -5.33 -0.52 -6.77
C TYR A 73 -4.37 0.66 -6.78
N LEU A 74 -3.38 0.70 -5.88
CA LEU A 74 -2.36 1.76 -5.90
C LEU A 74 -1.50 1.69 -7.15
N LEU A 75 -1.11 0.48 -7.58
CA LEU A 75 -0.38 0.28 -8.83
C LEU A 75 -1.23 0.71 -10.02
N ARG A 76 -2.51 0.33 -10.05
CA ARG A 76 -3.40 0.74 -11.15
C ARG A 76 -3.60 2.26 -11.18
N LEU A 77 -3.73 2.90 -10.03
CA LEU A 77 -3.82 4.36 -9.94
C LEU A 77 -2.56 5.05 -10.48
N ALA A 78 -1.39 4.60 -10.05
CA ALA A 78 -0.12 5.13 -10.56
C ALA A 78 0.00 4.95 -12.08
N ASP A 79 -0.41 3.79 -12.58
CA ASP A 79 -0.41 3.41 -13.99
C ASP A 79 -1.32 4.30 -14.86
N VAL A 80 -2.53 4.60 -14.38
CA VAL A 80 -3.47 5.54 -15.02
C VAL A 80 -2.96 6.97 -15.01
N LEU A 81 -2.25 7.37 -13.94
CA LEU A 81 -1.67 8.71 -13.80
C LEU A 81 -0.32 8.89 -14.50
N GLY A 82 0.25 7.82 -15.09
CA GLY A 82 1.57 7.86 -15.72
C GLY A 82 2.72 8.05 -14.71
N VAL A 83 2.53 7.62 -13.47
CA VAL A 83 3.54 7.73 -12.40
C VAL A 83 4.35 6.44 -12.31
N ASP A 84 5.67 6.52 -12.50
CA ASP A 84 6.56 5.43 -12.09
C ASP A 84 6.62 5.41 -10.55
N LEU A 85 5.78 4.59 -9.95
CA LEU A 85 5.69 4.46 -8.49
C LEU A 85 7.01 3.95 -7.89
N GLY A 86 7.76 3.11 -8.60
CA GLY A 86 9.03 2.58 -8.14
C GLY A 86 10.11 3.66 -8.07
N GLU A 87 10.26 4.46 -9.13
CA GLU A 87 11.18 5.59 -9.17
C GLU A 87 10.77 6.67 -8.17
N THR A 88 9.49 7.05 -8.15
CA THR A 88 8.93 8.04 -7.23
C THR A 88 9.17 7.64 -5.77
N THR A 89 9.00 6.36 -5.43
CA THR A 89 9.26 5.84 -4.08
C THR A 89 10.73 5.92 -3.72
N ARG A 90 11.65 5.55 -4.62
CA ARG A 90 13.10 5.66 -4.39
C ARG A 90 13.54 7.10 -4.17
N ALA A 91 13.05 8.02 -5.00
CA ALA A 91 13.32 9.46 -4.86
C ALA A 91 12.79 9.99 -3.52
N LYS A 92 11.58 9.59 -3.12
CA LYS A 92 10.99 9.98 -1.84
C LYS A 92 11.78 9.45 -0.64
N LEU A 93 12.26 8.20 -0.70
CA LEU A 93 13.12 7.61 0.33
C LEU A 93 14.45 8.36 0.45
N ALA A 94 15.09 8.71 -0.66
CA ALA A 94 16.32 9.51 -0.64
C ALA A 94 16.10 10.89 0.01
N LEU A 95 14.96 11.53 -0.25
CA LEU A 95 14.54 12.77 0.40
C LEU A 95 14.31 12.56 1.91
N ASN A 96 13.64 11.47 2.30
CA ASN A 96 13.40 11.15 3.70
C ASN A 96 14.71 10.88 4.46
N HIS A 97 15.69 10.21 3.85
CA HIS A 97 17.02 10.01 4.46
C HIS A 97 17.74 11.34 4.75
N ARG A 98 17.56 12.35 3.90
CA ARG A 98 18.10 13.69 4.13
C ARG A 98 17.33 14.46 5.19
N ARG A 99 16.00 14.30 5.25
CA ARG A 99 15.12 14.97 6.23
C ARG A 99 15.24 14.36 7.64
N PHE A 100 15.41 13.05 7.73
CA PHE A 100 15.41 12.27 8.96
C PHE A 100 16.75 11.53 9.10
N VAL A 101 17.80 12.28 9.40
CA VAL A 101 19.15 11.73 9.58
C VAL A 101 19.14 10.77 10.77
N ALA A 102 19.60 9.54 10.58
CA ALA A 102 19.43 8.42 11.52
C ALA A 102 19.88 8.77 12.95
N ASP A 103 21.04 9.38 13.11
CA ASP A 103 21.59 9.73 14.43
C ASP A 103 20.80 10.84 15.14
N GLN A 104 20.03 11.64 14.40
CA GLN A 104 19.26 12.75 14.95
C GLN A 104 17.83 12.34 15.37
N VAL A 105 17.28 11.27 14.77
CA VAL A 105 15.89 10.85 14.99
C VAL A 105 15.75 9.48 15.63
N ARG A 106 16.86 8.85 16.05
CA ARG A 106 16.85 7.50 16.61
C ARG A 106 15.98 7.44 17.87
N GLY A 107 14.92 6.64 17.83
CA GLY A 107 13.97 6.49 18.94
C GLY A 107 13.07 7.70 19.19
N VAL A 108 13.11 8.70 18.32
CA VAL A 108 12.29 9.91 18.40
C VAL A 108 11.24 9.86 17.29
N ALA A 109 9.96 9.99 17.65
CA ALA A 109 8.90 10.06 16.67
C ALA A 109 9.07 11.32 15.79
N PRO A 110 8.98 11.20 14.46
CA PRO A 110 9.13 12.35 13.57
C PRO A 110 7.95 13.32 13.75
N ASP A 111 8.26 14.59 14.01
CA ASP A 111 7.27 15.65 14.02
C ASP A 111 6.95 16.09 12.58
N LYS A 112 5.69 15.98 12.18
CA LYS A 112 5.22 16.51 10.90
C LYS A 112 4.89 18.00 11.09
N ARG A 113 5.91 18.84 10.90
CA ARG A 113 5.67 20.21 10.42
C ARG A 113 5.18 20.19 8.97
#